data_AF-A0AAD7ZTX6-F1
#
_entry.id   AF-A0AAD7ZTX6-F1
#
_cell.length_a   1.000
_cell.length_b   1.000
_cell.length_c   1.000
_cell.angle_alpha   90.00
_cell.angle_beta   90.00
_cell.angle_gamma   90.00
#
_symmetry.space_group_name_H-M   'P 1'
#
loop_
_entity.id
_entity.type
_entity.pdbx_description
1 polymer ?
#
loop_
_entity_poly.entity_id
_entity_poly.type
_entity_poly.pdbx_seq_one_letter_code
_entity_poly.pdbx_strand_id
1 'polypeptide(L)'
;NGNKMAPLILWLQGGPGWSSMAGLFNEIGPFTVNSDGKLKRIPYSWNKKYSLIFIDNPAGVGFSFLDKEEGYATGEVQVGEELYSAVKQFLTLFPELQKVDLFLTGESYAGKYVPALAYTIHQRNPTAKLKVNLQGIAVGNGLTDTISNLHKSELVYQLGLVDAKEYKALKDIEEEGVRAIQDGDFNHATDLFSQEARCATIASLNLYKSSLLESYKHVAYKKKRTLSCLHTGDVGYKLILTPYIDDGNITEARILAQVDGESFGFNVSSYSGFLTVNKTFNSNLFFWFFPAEENYEEQPLIVWLQGGPGASSLLGLFKEFGPYLIRENFTLAQNPYSWHKNHSIIFIDNPVGTGFSFTNNSNGYATEETQIGEELYTAFIQFFTMFPELQKLPLYLTGESYAGKYIPTLGYTIHRRNPTAELKLNFQGIAVGNGLSDPFNMMAHSHFLYQLGLIDTNNYNRMQAMEENCKQLILEEKYTQAFTYEYGNMEVFLGFPRLGF
;
A
#
# COMPACT_ATOMS: atom_id res chain seq x y z
N ASN A 1 28.62 -19.78 -5.21
CA ASN A 1 29.17 -20.73 -4.20
C ASN A 1 30.58 -21.22 -4.57
N GLY A 2 31.64 -20.48 -4.20
CA GLY A 2 33.05 -20.94 -4.13
C GLY A 2 33.78 -21.36 -5.43
N ASN A 3 33.05 -21.83 -6.43
CA ASN A 3 33.48 -22.19 -7.78
C ASN A 3 34.09 -20.98 -8.50
N LYS A 4 35.38 -21.07 -8.83
CA LYS A 4 36.13 -19.99 -9.52
C LYS A 4 35.66 -19.74 -10.96
N MET A 5 34.83 -20.61 -11.52
CA MET A 5 34.28 -20.51 -12.88
C MET A 5 32.78 -20.20 -12.90
N ALA A 6 32.15 -19.92 -11.75
CA ALA A 6 30.73 -19.55 -11.74
C ALA A 6 30.53 -18.22 -12.48
N PRO A 7 29.52 -18.10 -13.37
CA PRO A 7 29.26 -16.85 -14.08
C PRO A 7 29.09 -15.67 -13.12
N LEU A 8 29.54 -14.51 -13.58
CA LEU A 8 29.53 -13.27 -12.84
C LEU A 8 28.29 -12.47 -13.21
N ILE A 9 27.52 -12.08 -12.20
CA ILE A 9 26.36 -11.20 -12.34
C ILE A 9 26.69 -9.89 -11.66
N LEU A 10 26.64 -8.81 -12.43
CA LEU A 10 26.71 -7.45 -11.92
C LEU A 10 25.28 -6.92 -11.79
N TRP A 11 24.92 -6.50 -10.59
CA TRP A 11 23.62 -5.91 -10.27
C TRP A 11 23.73 -4.40 -10.11
N LEU A 12 22.85 -3.69 -10.81
CA LEU A 12 22.62 -2.25 -10.66
C LEU A 12 21.18 -2.05 -10.18
N GLN A 13 20.99 -1.37 -9.05
CA GLN A 13 19.65 -1.08 -8.53
C GLN A 13 18.88 -0.08 -9.38
N GLY A 14 17.54 -0.21 -9.38
CA GLY A 14 16.64 0.78 -9.96
C GLY A 14 16.22 1.89 -9.00
N GLY A 15 15.74 2.98 -9.60
CA GLY A 15 15.56 4.28 -8.94
C GLY A 15 16.82 5.14 -9.10
N PRO A 16 16.74 6.38 -9.65
CA PRO A 16 17.89 7.27 -9.72
C PRO A 16 18.34 7.61 -8.30
N GLY A 17 19.58 7.28 -7.95
CA GLY A 17 20.11 7.52 -6.60
C GLY A 17 19.98 6.36 -5.61
N TRP A 18 19.47 5.20 -6.04
CA TRP A 18 19.30 4.03 -5.16
C TRP A 18 20.55 3.15 -5.12
N SER A 19 20.92 2.72 -3.91
CA SER A 19 22.07 1.86 -3.69
C SER A 19 21.80 0.41 -4.12
N SER A 20 22.76 -0.19 -4.80
CA SER A 20 22.83 -1.63 -5.10
C SER A 20 22.97 -2.51 -3.86
N MET A 21 23.18 -1.92 -2.68
CA MET A 21 23.03 -2.63 -1.41
C MET A 21 21.59 -3.09 -1.17
N ALA A 22 20.58 -2.43 -1.75
CA ALA A 22 19.21 -2.93 -1.72
C ALA A 22 19.11 -4.30 -2.41
N GLY A 23 19.69 -4.44 -3.60
CA GLY A 23 19.79 -5.73 -4.29
C GLY A 23 20.57 -6.78 -3.49
N LEU A 24 21.59 -6.36 -2.74
CA LEU A 24 22.39 -7.23 -1.87
C LEU A 24 21.58 -7.77 -0.68
N PHE A 25 20.76 -6.93 -0.04
CA PHE A 25 20.08 -7.26 1.21
C PHE A 25 18.61 -7.70 1.07
N ASN A 26 17.94 -7.31 -0.02
CA ASN A 26 16.49 -7.46 -0.15
C ASN A 26 16.06 -8.27 -1.38
N GLU A 27 16.93 -8.40 -2.39
CA GLU A 27 16.54 -9.04 -3.65
C GLU A 27 17.32 -10.33 -3.92
N ILE A 28 18.39 -10.24 -4.71
CA ILE A 28 19.10 -11.41 -5.24
C ILE A 28 20.32 -11.80 -4.39
N GLY A 29 20.73 -10.92 -3.48
CA GLY A 29 21.92 -11.09 -2.67
C GLY A 29 21.81 -12.13 -1.55
N PRO A 30 22.92 -12.39 -0.85
CA PRO A 30 23.06 -13.54 0.04
C PRO A 30 22.40 -13.39 1.42
N PHE A 31 22.16 -12.16 1.86
CA PHE A 31 21.76 -11.85 3.23
C PHE A 31 20.56 -10.92 3.25
N THR A 32 19.80 -10.95 4.33
CA THR A 32 18.82 -9.93 4.72
C THR A 32 19.07 -9.54 6.16
N VAL A 33 18.54 -8.41 6.62
CA VAL A 33 18.72 -7.91 7.98
C VAL A 33 17.46 -8.21 8.78
N ASN A 34 17.60 -8.98 9.87
CA ASN A 34 16.49 -9.23 10.79
C ASN A 34 16.14 -7.96 11.59
N SER A 35 14.98 -7.98 12.26
CA SER A 35 14.56 -6.91 13.18
C SER A 35 15.51 -6.69 14.36
N ASP A 36 16.36 -7.67 14.70
CA ASP A 36 17.41 -7.55 15.72
C ASP A 36 18.76 -7.06 15.16
N GLY A 37 18.79 -6.63 13.89
CA GLY A 37 19.98 -6.12 13.20
C GLY A 37 20.95 -7.21 12.76
N LYS A 38 20.69 -8.50 13.02
CA LYS A 38 21.58 -9.58 12.59
C LYS A 38 21.33 -10.00 11.15
N LEU A 39 22.41 -10.40 10.47
CA LEU A 39 22.33 -10.95 9.12
C LEU A 39 21.71 -12.36 9.12
N LYS A 40 20.72 -12.57 8.27
CA LYS A 40 20.10 -13.86 7.97
C LYS A 40 20.33 -14.21 6.51
N ARG A 41 20.69 -15.46 6.20
CA ARG A 41 20.85 -15.90 4.80
C ARG A 41 19.51 -15.97 4.07
N ILE A 42 19.50 -15.51 2.83
CA ILE A 42 18.35 -15.63 1.93
C ILE A 42 18.36 -17.03 1.28
N PRO A 43 17.32 -17.87 1.45
CA PRO A 43 17.29 -19.24 0.93
C PRO A 43 17.30 -19.34 -0.61
N TYR A 44 16.93 -18.28 -1.31
CA TYR A 44 16.85 -18.24 -2.78
C TYR A 44 17.85 -17.26 -3.42
N SER A 45 18.92 -16.90 -2.70
CA SER A 45 19.96 -16.03 -3.25
C SER A 45 20.58 -16.60 -4.53
N TRP A 46 20.85 -15.72 -5.49
CA TRP A 46 21.50 -16.05 -6.75
C TRP A 46 22.96 -16.45 -6.55
N ASN A 47 23.56 -16.04 -5.42
CA ASN A 47 24.93 -16.39 -5.08
C ASN A 47 25.15 -17.90 -4.86
N LYS A 48 24.06 -18.70 -4.81
CA LYS A 48 24.13 -20.16 -4.82
C LYS A 48 24.73 -20.72 -6.11
N LYS A 49 24.44 -20.10 -7.26
CA LYS A 49 24.88 -20.55 -8.59
C LYS A 49 25.86 -19.60 -9.27
N TYR A 50 25.80 -18.31 -8.92
CA TYR A 50 26.58 -17.25 -9.57
C TYR A 50 27.50 -16.56 -8.57
N SER A 51 28.48 -15.83 -9.10
CA SER A 51 29.22 -14.81 -8.36
C SER A 51 28.50 -13.48 -8.56
N LEU A 52 28.27 -12.71 -7.49
CA LEU A 52 27.50 -11.46 -7.55
C LEU A 52 28.40 -10.26 -7.27
N ILE A 53 28.22 -9.18 -8.02
CA ILE A 53 28.78 -7.85 -7.78
C ILE A 53 27.63 -6.87 -7.67
N PHE A 54 27.69 -6.00 -6.68
CA PHE A 54 26.75 -4.90 -6.49
C PHE A 54 27.56 -3.61 -6.55
N ILE A 55 27.20 -2.70 -7.46
CA ILE A 55 27.91 -1.43 -7.60
C ILE A 55 26.90 -0.31 -7.37
N ASP A 56 27.17 0.54 -6.38
CA ASP A 56 26.42 1.78 -6.24
C ASP A 56 26.81 2.74 -7.36
N ASN A 57 25.83 3.18 -8.14
CA ASN A 57 26.05 4.06 -9.28
C ASN A 57 24.87 5.03 -9.45
N PRO A 58 25.10 6.20 -10.09
CA PRO A 58 26.40 6.81 -10.39
C PRO A 58 27.19 7.17 -9.12
N ALA A 59 28.39 7.75 -9.27
CA ALA A 59 29.10 8.29 -8.12
C ALA A 59 28.23 9.32 -7.38
N GLY A 60 28.20 9.23 -6.03
CA GLY A 60 27.30 9.96 -5.15
C GLY A 60 26.12 9.13 -4.63
N VAL A 61 25.96 7.90 -5.11
CA VAL A 61 24.94 6.94 -4.66
C VAL A 61 25.53 5.96 -3.65
N GLY A 62 24.79 5.66 -2.58
CA GLY A 62 25.16 4.68 -1.57
C GLY A 62 26.55 4.96 -0.98
N PHE A 63 27.47 4.02 -1.13
CA PHE A 63 28.87 4.15 -0.69
C PHE A 63 29.83 4.69 -1.75
N SER A 64 29.36 4.94 -2.98
CA SER A 64 30.16 5.58 -4.03
C SER A 64 30.16 7.09 -3.83
N PHE A 65 31.34 7.71 -3.71
CA PHE A 65 31.48 9.15 -3.42
C PHE A 65 32.36 9.85 -4.46
N LEU A 66 32.33 11.18 -4.41
CA LEU A 66 33.12 12.10 -5.22
C LEU A 66 33.71 13.20 -4.34
N ASP A 67 34.89 13.69 -4.69
CA ASP A 67 35.57 14.77 -3.95
C ASP A 67 35.07 16.17 -4.36
N LYS A 68 34.45 16.30 -5.54
CA LYS A 68 33.94 17.57 -6.07
C LYS A 68 32.68 17.38 -6.92
N GLU A 69 31.76 18.33 -6.87
CA GLU A 69 30.45 18.27 -7.53
C GLU A 69 30.53 18.12 -9.05
N GLU A 70 31.59 18.61 -9.70
CA GLU A 70 31.76 18.44 -11.16
C GLU A 70 31.98 16.96 -11.56
N GLY A 71 32.19 16.07 -10.58
CA GLY A 71 32.31 14.64 -10.77
C GLY A 71 30.97 13.90 -10.91
N TYR A 72 29.82 14.57 -10.71
CA TYR A 72 28.53 13.94 -10.96
C TYR A 72 28.34 13.64 -12.45
N ALA A 73 27.87 12.43 -12.76
CA ALA A 73 27.52 12.06 -14.11
C ALA A 73 26.33 12.90 -14.62
N THR A 74 26.52 13.59 -15.73
CA THR A 74 25.50 14.48 -16.32
C THR A 74 24.65 13.79 -17.40
N GLY A 75 24.94 12.52 -17.71
CA GLY A 75 24.18 11.74 -18.67
C GLY A 75 24.63 10.28 -18.76
N GLU A 76 23.83 9.46 -19.45
CA GLU A 76 23.99 8.00 -19.55
C GLU A 76 25.37 7.60 -20.12
N VAL A 77 25.91 8.37 -21.06
CA VAL A 77 27.25 8.12 -21.63
C VAL A 77 28.33 8.18 -20.55
N GLN A 78 28.28 9.20 -19.69
CA GLN A 78 29.25 9.36 -18.61
C GLN A 78 29.10 8.25 -17.56
N VAL A 79 27.85 7.90 -17.20
CA VAL A 79 27.56 6.75 -16.32
C VAL A 79 28.16 5.46 -16.87
N GLY A 80 28.00 5.21 -18.18
CA GLY A 80 28.55 4.03 -18.84
C GLY A 80 30.08 3.98 -18.79
N GLU A 81 30.76 5.12 -18.99
CA GLU A 81 32.23 5.23 -18.89
C GLU A 81 32.74 5.04 -17.46
N GLU A 82 32.08 5.63 -16.48
CA GLU A 82 32.42 5.49 -15.05
C GLU A 82 32.26 4.03 -14.60
N LEU A 83 31.12 3.41 -14.91
CA LEU A 83 30.87 1.99 -14.62
C LEU A 83 31.88 1.09 -15.35
N TYR A 84 32.21 1.38 -16.62
CA TYR A 84 33.21 0.61 -17.37
C TYR A 84 34.59 0.72 -16.74
N SER A 85 34.97 1.92 -16.27
CA SER A 85 36.21 2.15 -15.52
C SER A 85 36.24 1.33 -14.23
N ALA A 86 35.16 1.36 -13.44
CA ALA A 86 35.04 0.58 -12.21
C ALA A 86 35.14 -0.93 -12.48
N VAL A 87 34.44 -1.45 -13.50
CA VAL A 87 34.49 -2.87 -13.89
C VAL A 87 35.90 -3.28 -14.32
N LYS A 88 36.63 -2.45 -15.09
CA LYS A 88 38.02 -2.75 -15.46
C LYS A 88 38.95 -2.77 -14.25
N GLN A 89 38.81 -1.83 -13.33
CA GLN A 89 39.62 -1.80 -12.11
C GLN A 89 39.34 -3.05 -11.26
N PHE A 90 38.07 -3.41 -11.10
CA PHE A 90 37.67 -4.65 -10.43
C PHE A 90 38.30 -5.89 -11.09
N LEU A 91 38.19 -6.03 -12.42
CA LEU A 91 38.78 -7.16 -13.15
C LEU A 91 40.33 -7.16 -13.15
N THR A 92 40.96 -6.01 -12.90
CA THR A 92 42.41 -5.93 -12.70
C THR A 92 42.80 -6.46 -11.33
N LEU A 93 41.99 -6.17 -10.29
CA LEU A 93 42.18 -6.69 -8.93
C LEU A 93 41.88 -8.19 -8.84
N PHE A 94 40.91 -8.69 -9.63
CA PHE A 94 40.49 -10.09 -9.67
C PHE A 94 40.72 -10.71 -11.05
N PRO A 95 41.99 -10.94 -11.46
CA PRO A 95 42.34 -11.39 -12.81
C PRO A 95 41.74 -12.75 -13.17
N GLU A 96 41.44 -13.60 -12.19
CA GLU A 96 40.77 -14.89 -12.38
C GLU A 96 39.35 -14.75 -12.94
N LEU A 97 38.68 -13.60 -12.72
CA LEU A 97 37.32 -13.35 -13.20
C LEU A 97 37.27 -12.83 -14.64
N GLN A 98 38.42 -12.45 -15.24
CA GLN A 98 38.46 -11.89 -16.59
C GLN A 98 37.94 -12.83 -17.68
N LYS A 99 38.07 -14.14 -17.47
CA LYS A 99 37.63 -15.18 -18.42
C LYS A 99 36.23 -15.73 -18.13
N VAL A 100 35.62 -15.28 -17.03
CA VAL A 100 34.29 -15.74 -16.62
C VAL A 100 33.22 -14.98 -17.40
N ASP A 101 32.12 -15.63 -17.72
CA ASP A 101 30.98 -15.00 -18.38
C ASP A 101 30.37 -13.94 -17.48
N LEU A 102 30.31 -12.69 -17.96
CA LEU A 102 29.68 -11.58 -17.27
C LEU A 102 28.27 -11.33 -17.84
N PHE A 103 27.31 -11.19 -16.93
CA PHE A 103 25.97 -10.72 -17.22
C PHE A 103 25.69 -9.43 -16.45
N LEU A 104 25.16 -8.42 -17.14
CA LEU A 104 24.73 -7.18 -16.51
C LEU A 104 23.24 -7.26 -16.22
N THR A 105 22.86 -6.96 -14.99
CA THR A 105 21.49 -7.13 -14.52
C THR A 105 21.05 -5.95 -13.68
N GLY A 106 19.75 -5.70 -13.65
CA GLY A 106 19.15 -4.68 -12.79
C GLY A 106 17.64 -4.61 -12.96
N GLU A 107 17.02 -3.65 -12.29
CA GLU A 107 15.58 -3.41 -12.39
C GLU A 107 15.25 -1.90 -12.47
N SER A 108 14.02 -1.53 -12.86
CA SER A 108 13.52 -0.14 -12.88
C SER A 108 14.49 0.81 -13.61
N TYR A 109 15.02 1.85 -12.95
CA TYR A 109 15.91 2.84 -13.58
C TYR A 109 17.24 2.25 -14.07
N ALA A 110 17.62 1.04 -13.64
CA ALA A 110 18.74 0.30 -14.22
C ALA A 110 18.53 -0.03 -15.72
N GLY A 111 17.31 0.12 -16.24
CA GLY A 111 17.03 0.18 -17.69
C GLY A 111 17.81 1.26 -18.44
N LYS A 112 18.36 2.26 -17.76
CA LYS A 112 19.32 3.22 -18.32
C LYS A 112 20.76 2.81 -18.11
N TYR A 113 21.09 2.35 -16.90
CA TYR A 113 22.48 2.04 -16.52
C TYR A 113 23.02 0.76 -17.19
N VAL A 114 22.20 -0.30 -17.25
CA VAL A 114 22.61 -1.59 -17.83
C VAL A 114 22.92 -1.44 -19.33
N PRO A 115 22.05 -0.82 -20.16
CA PRO A 115 22.39 -0.58 -21.56
C PRO A 115 23.55 0.40 -21.74
N ALA A 116 23.67 1.44 -20.92
CA ALA A 116 24.78 2.38 -21.00
C ALA A 116 26.14 1.67 -20.79
N LEU A 117 26.27 0.86 -19.75
CA LEU A 117 27.48 0.07 -19.52
C LEU A 117 27.70 -0.99 -20.62
N ALA A 118 26.66 -1.70 -21.04
CA ALA A 118 26.75 -2.70 -22.10
C ALA A 118 27.24 -2.09 -23.41
N TYR A 119 26.70 -0.92 -23.77
CA TYR A 119 27.10 -0.15 -24.94
C TYR A 119 28.55 0.31 -24.83
N THR A 120 28.96 0.88 -23.69
CA THR A 120 30.34 1.29 -23.47
C THR A 120 31.30 0.09 -23.57
N ILE A 121 30.96 -1.06 -22.97
CA ILE A 121 31.74 -2.29 -23.11
C ILE A 121 31.86 -2.69 -24.58
N HIS A 122 30.74 -2.70 -25.32
CA HIS A 122 30.72 -3.03 -26.74
C HIS A 122 31.63 -2.12 -27.58
N GLN A 123 31.60 -0.81 -27.33
CA GLN A 123 32.42 0.18 -28.04
C GLN A 123 33.91 0.09 -27.67
N ARG A 124 34.24 -0.14 -26.40
CA ARG A 124 35.62 -0.12 -25.89
C ARG A 124 36.33 -1.47 -26.07
N ASN A 125 35.63 -2.60 -25.95
CA ASN A 125 36.22 -3.95 -26.00
C ASN A 125 37.08 -4.26 -27.24
N PRO A 126 36.74 -3.82 -28.48
CA PRO A 126 37.55 -4.12 -29.66
C PRO A 126 38.99 -3.60 -29.57
N THR A 127 39.19 -2.45 -28.91
CA THR A 127 40.50 -1.78 -28.79
C THR A 127 41.11 -1.88 -27.39
N ALA A 128 40.35 -2.38 -26.40
CA ALA A 128 40.81 -2.50 -25.03
C ALA A 128 41.86 -3.61 -24.85
N LYS A 129 42.92 -3.31 -24.09
CA LYS A 129 43.92 -4.29 -23.65
C LYS A 129 43.31 -5.34 -22.70
N LEU A 130 42.47 -4.88 -21.77
CA LEU A 130 41.66 -5.72 -20.89
C LEU A 130 40.24 -5.79 -21.44
N LYS A 131 39.85 -6.95 -21.97
CA LYS A 131 38.51 -7.17 -22.52
C LYS A 131 37.55 -7.64 -21.43
N VAL A 132 36.34 -7.10 -21.42
CA VAL A 132 35.26 -7.54 -20.53
C VAL A 132 34.45 -8.62 -21.24
N ASN A 133 34.37 -9.83 -20.67
CA ASN A 133 33.66 -10.97 -21.26
C ASN A 133 32.13 -10.89 -21.07
N LEU A 134 31.51 -9.83 -21.60
CA LEU A 134 30.06 -9.62 -21.53
C LEU A 134 29.31 -10.60 -22.45
N GLN A 135 28.44 -11.42 -21.86
CA GLN A 135 27.65 -12.44 -22.58
C GLN A 135 26.18 -12.03 -22.76
N GLY A 136 25.65 -11.19 -21.87
CA GLY A 136 24.27 -10.75 -21.98
C GLY A 136 23.87 -9.72 -20.95
N ILE A 137 22.67 -9.18 -21.15
CA ILE A 137 22.02 -8.25 -20.22
C ILE A 137 20.62 -8.76 -19.88
N ALA A 138 20.14 -8.44 -18.68
CA ALA A 138 18.75 -8.63 -18.29
C ALA A 138 18.28 -7.43 -17.47
N VAL A 139 17.09 -6.91 -17.76
CA VAL A 139 16.52 -5.79 -16.99
C VAL A 139 15.08 -6.13 -16.62
N GLY A 140 14.79 -6.19 -15.32
CA GLY A 140 13.42 -6.30 -14.81
C GLY A 140 12.73 -4.94 -14.90
N ASN A 141 11.48 -4.88 -15.38
CA ASN A 141 10.61 -3.68 -15.32
C ASN A 141 11.34 -2.36 -15.66
N GLY A 142 12.25 -2.40 -16.64
CA GLY A 142 13.23 -1.34 -16.84
C GLY A 142 12.71 -0.10 -17.56
N LEU A 143 13.12 1.08 -17.10
CA LEU A 143 12.95 2.33 -17.84
C LEU A 143 13.98 2.37 -18.99
N THR A 144 13.64 1.91 -20.19
CA THR A 144 14.56 1.84 -21.34
C THR A 144 14.33 2.97 -22.34
N ASP A 145 13.11 3.11 -22.84
CA ASP A 145 12.68 4.18 -23.75
C ASP A 145 11.66 5.10 -23.07
N THR A 146 11.94 6.41 -23.04
CA THR A 146 11.15 7.39 -22.29
C THR A 146 9.77 7.63 -22.93
N ILE A 147 9.67 7.57 -24.26
CA ILE A 147 8.41 7.74 -24.99
C ILE A 147 7.51 6.50 -24.82
N SER A 148 8.06 5.30 -25.00
CA SER A 148 7.30 4.06 -24.82
C SER A 148 6.83 3.86 -23.38
N ASN A 149 7.56 4.41 -22.40
CA ASN A 149 7.15 4.39 -21.00
C ASN A 149 6.05 5.43 -20.65
N LEU A 150 5.80 6.42 -21.53
CA LEU A 150 4.70 7.37 -21.41
C LEU A 150 3.39 6.85 -22.00
N HIS A 151 3.33 5.67 -22.62
CA HIS A 151 2.10 5.15 -23.23
C HIS A 151 1.32 4.24 -22.28
N LYS A 152 1.01 4.72 -21.08
CA LYS A 152 0.28 3.92 -20.09
C LYS A 152 -1.23 4.09 -20.18
N SER A 153 -1.75 5.21 -20.68
CA SER A 153 -3.17 5.51 -20.88
C SER A 153 -3.91 4.38 -21.61
N GLU A 154 -3.35 3.87 -22.72
CA GLU A 154 -3.94 2.77 -23.48
C GLU A 154 -3.95 1.50 -22.64
N LEU A 155 -2.83 1.18 -21.97
CA LEU A 155 -2.75 0.02 -21.09
C LEU A 155 -3.76 0.11 -19.95
N VAL A 156 -3.84 1.26 -19.26
CA VAL A 156 -4.74 1.45 -18.12
C VAL A 156 -6.20 1.52 -18.57
N TYR A 157 -6.50 2.02 -19.77
CA TYR A 157 -7.85 2.02 -20.34
C TYR A 157 -8.28 0.61 -20.79
N GLN A 158 -7.42 -0.13 -21.49
CA GLN A 158 -7.67 -1.52 -21.91
C GLN A 158 -7.77 -2.46 -20.71
N LEU A 159 -7.08 -2.16 -19.61
CA LEU A 159 -7.23 -2.86 -18.33
C LEU A 159 -8.48 -2.42 -17.54
N GLY A 160 -9.24 -1.43 -18.02
CA GLY A 160 -10.45 -0.92 -17.38
C GLY A 160 -10.17 -0.15 -16.09
N LEU A 161 -8.97 0.43 -15.95
CA LEU A 161 -8.53 1.17 -14.78
C LEU A 161 -8.94 2.66 -14.82
N VAL A 162 -9.32 3.16 -16.00
CA VAL A 162 -9.80 4.53 -16.24
C VAL A 162 -10.99 4.51 -17.20
N ASP A 163 -11.93 5.45 -17.05
CA ASP A 163 -13.03 5.63 -17.99
C ASP A 163 -12.59 6.35 -19.28
N ALA A 164 -13.48 6.52 -20.26
CA ALA A 164 -13.15 7.17 -21.53
C ALA A 164 -12.74 8.65 -21.40
N LYS A 165 -13.24 9.35 -20.38
CA LYS A 165 -12.91 10.75 -20.10
C LYS A 165 -11.54 10.85 -19.42
N GLU A 166 -11.27 9.97 -18.47
CA GLU A 166 -9.98 9.85 -17.78
C GLU A 166 -8.88 9.35 -18.72
N TYR A 167 -9.19 8.38 -19.59
CA TYR A 167 -8.31 7.94 -20.68
C TYR A 167 -7.91 9.12 -21.56
N LYS A 168 -8.88 9.95 -21.96
CA LYS A 168 -8.58 11.14 -22.76
C LYS A 168 -7.67 12.12 -22.03
N ALA A 169 -7.94 12.39 -20.75
CA ALA A 169 -7.09 13.27 -19.95
C ALA A 169 -5.66 12.74 -19.78
N LEU A 170 -5.51 11.42 -19.55
CA LEU A 170 -4.19 10.78 -19.53
C LEU A 170 -3.53 10.88 -20.90
N LYS A 171 -4.27 10.63 -21.98
CA LYS A 171 -3.75 10.70 -23.35
C LYS A 171 -3.22 12.10 -23.69
N ASP A 172 -3.94 13.14 -23.27
CA ASP A 172 -3.51 14.53 -23.46
C ASP A 172 -2.18 14.80 -22.72
N ILE A 173 -2.01 14.27 -21.50
CA ILE A 173 -0.75 14.34 -20.72
C ILE A 173 0.37 13.55 -21.42
N GLU A 174 0.10 12.35 -21.93
CA GLU A 174 1.10 11.57 -22.68
C GLU A 174 1.59 12.33 -23.92
N GLU A 175 0.67 12.87 -24.70
CA GLU A 175 0.99 13.59 -25.93
C GLU A 175 1.79 14.87 -25.64
N GLU A 176 1.49 15.56 -24.55
CA GLU A 176 2.30 16.67 -24.08
C GLU A 176 3.68 16.23 -23.59
N GLY A 177 3.77 15.10 -22.87
CA GLY A 177 5.05 14.54 -22.41
C GLY A 177 5.93 14.13 -23.58
N VAL A 178 5.35 13.55 -24.63
CA VAL A 178 6.07 13.20 -25.86
C VAL A 178 6.57 14.46 -26.57
N ARG A 179 5.76 15.52 -26.66
CA ARG A 179 6.19 16.81 -27.22
C ARG A 179 7.35 17.41 -26.42
N ALA A 180 7.26 17.44 -25.09
CA ALA A 180 8.31 17.93 -24.21
C ALA A 180 9.64 17.16 -24.40
N ILE A 181 9.58 15.83 -24.53
CA ILE A 181 10.77 15.01 -24.84
C ILE A 181 11.35 15.38 -26.21
N GLN A 182 10.51 15.57 -27.23
CA GLN A 182 10.95 15.92 -28.58
C GLN A 182 11.58 17.31 -28.65
N ASP A 183 11.09 18.25 -27.84
CA ASP A 183 11.61 19.61 -27.72
C ASP A 183 12.84 19.71 -26.82
N GLY A 184 13.24 18.61 -26.16
CA GLY A 184 14.38 18.54 -25.25
C GLY A 184 14.11 19.11 -23.86
N ASP A 185 12.85 19.38 -23.51
CA ASP A 185 12.43 19.82 -22.18
C ASP A 185 12.19 18.61 -21.26
N PHE A 186 13.28 18.00 -20.83
CA PHE A 186 13.24 16.79 -20.02
C PHE A 186 12.70 17.01 -18.60
N ASN A 187 12.76 18.25 -18.09
CA ASN A 187 12.18 18.58 -16.78
C ASN A 187 10.66 18.57 -16.87
N HIS A 188 10.09 19.28 -17.86
CA HIS A 188 8.64 19.29 -18.10
C HIS A 188 8.13 17.88 -18.44
N ALA A 189 8.86 17.13 -19.26
CA ALA A 189 8.53 15.73 -19.55
C ALA A 189 8.52 14.84 -18.29
N THR A 190 9.43 15.07 -17.35
CA THR A 190 9.49 14.32 -16.08
C THR A 190 8.32 14.69 -15.16
N ASP A 191 7.94 15.95 -15.13
CA ASP A 191 6.77 16.42 -14.36
C ASP A 191 5.47 15.81 -14.91
N LEU A 192 5.33 15.77 -16.25
CA LEU A 192 4.22 15.14 -16.96
C LEU A 192 4.23 13.62 -16.77
N PHE A 193 5.38 12.95 -16.80
CA PHE A 193 5.49 11.51 -16.48
C PHE A 193 5.05 11.24 -15.04
N SER A 194 5.47 12.10 -14.10
CA SER A 194 5.06 12.02 -12.70
C SER A 194 3.57 12.35 -12.54
N GLN A 195 3.02 13.22 -13.38
CA GLN A 195 1.59 13.55 -13.41
C GLN A 195 0.76 12.40 -14.00
N GLU A 196 1.19 11.79 -15.09
CA GLU A 196 0.60 10.59 -15.68
C GLU A 196 0.63 9.44 -14.67
N ALA A 197 1.76 9.23 -13.98
CA ALA A 197 1.87 8.25 -12.90
C ALA A 197 0.99 8.61 -11.70
N ARG A 198 0.94 9.90 -11.28
CA ARG A 198 -0.01 10.41 -10.28
C ARG A 198 -1.44 10.11 -10.69
N CYS A 199 -1.86 10.41 -11.91
CA CYS A 199 -3.21 10.21 -12.42
C CYS A 199 -3.55 8.73 -12.62
N ALA A 200 -2.61 7.90 -13.07
CA ALA A 200 -2.79 6.45 -13.15
C ALA A 200 -2.84 5.79 -11.77
N THR A 201 -2.10 6.34 -10.78
CA THR A 201 -2.11 5.86 -9.39
C THR A 201 -3.35 6.35 -8.64
N ILE A 202 -3.76 7.60 -8.85
CA ILE A 202 -5.03 8.16 -8.37
C ILE A 202 -6.20 7.47 -9.05
N ALA A 203 -6.14 7.15 -10.35
CA ALA A 203 -7.12 6.29 -11.02
C ALA A 203 -7.10 4.87 -10.48
N SER A 204 -5.93 4.33 -10.13
CA SER A 204 -5.80 3.09 -9.35
C SER A 204 -6.38 3.20 -7.93
N LEU A 205 -6.71 4.42 -7.46
CA LEU A 205 -7.46 4.72 -6.23
C LEU A 205 -8.94 5.14 -6.46
N ASN A 206 -9.29 5.71 -7.64
CA ASN A 206 -10.68 5.74 -8.14
C ASN A 206 -11.17 4.30 -8.31
N LEU A 207 -10.27 3.38 -8.67
CA LEU A 207 -10.49 1.94 -8.62
C LEU A 207 -10.74 1.42 -7.19
N TYR A 208 -10.07 1.96 -6.17
CA TYR A 208 -10.43 1.68 -4.77
C TYR A 208 -11.78 2.29 -4.36
N LYS A 209 -12.29 3.32 -5.08
CA LYS A 209 -13.54 4.01 -4.73
C LYS A 209 -14.74 3.77 -5.65
N SER A 210 -14.60 3.24 -6.87
CA SER A 210 -15.74 3.14 -7.79
C SER A 210 -15.64 2.13 -8.94
N SER A 211 -14.46 1.68 -9.39
CA SER A 211 -14.40 0.82 -10.60
C SER A 211 -13.75 -0.58 -10.46
N LEU A 212 -13.16 -0.96 -9.31
CA LEU A 212 -12.72 -2.37 -9.11
C LEU A 212 -13.91 -3.33 -9.00
N LEU A 213 -15.08 -2.83 -8.57
CA LEU A 213 -16.32 -3.60 -8.49
C LEU A 213 -16.77 -4.16 -9.85
N GLU A 214 -16.21 -3.68 -10.97
CA GLU A 214 -16.21 -4.41 -12.24
C GLU A 214 -14.82 -4.94 -12.63
N SER A 215 -13.77 -4.11 -12.71
CA SER A 215 -12.53 -4.53 -13.39
C SER A 215 -11.74 -5.63 -12.67
N TYR A 216 -11.91 -5.84 -11.35
CA TYR A 216 -11.30 -7.00 -10.69
C TYR A 216 -11.83 -8.34 -11.25
N LYS A 217 -13.10 -8.36 -11.72
CA LYS A 217 -13.75 -9.49 -12.42
C LYS A 217 -13.06 -9.88 -13.72
N HIS A 218 -12.07 -9.11 -14.17
CA HIS A 218 -11.23 -9.42 -15.32
C HIS A 218 -9.75 -9.67 -14.99
N VAL A 219 -9.34 -9.72 -13.70
CA VAL A 219 -7.93 -9.99 -13.34
C VAL A 219 -7.75 -10.93 -12.14
N ALA A 220 -8.36 -10.67 -10.96
CA ALA A 220 -8.31 -11.62 -9.84
C ALA A 220 -9.10 -12.89 -10.18
N TYR A 221 -10.23 -12.72 -10.85
CA TYR A 221 -11.10 -13.76 -11.42
C TYR A 221 -10.53 -14.41 -12.69
N LYS A 222 -9.27 -14.16 -13.09
CA LYS A 222 -8.65 -14.89 -14.22
C LYS A 222 -7.56 -15.87 -13.78
N LYS A 223 -7.08 -15.77 -12.53
CA LYS A 223 -6.25 -16.84 -11.95
C LYS A 223 -7.14 -18.05 -11.72
N LYS A 224 -6.82 -19.18 -12.37
CA LYS A 224 -7.55 -20.45 -12.26
C LYS A 224 -7.87 -20.83 -10.79
N ARG A 225 -6.96 -20.48 -9.88
CA ARG A 225 -7.07 -20.71 -8.43
C ARG A 225 -8.07 -19.79 -7.71
N THR A 226 -8.20 -18.53 -8.11
CA THR A 226 -9.18 -17.61 -7.52
C THR A 226 -10.57 -17.95 -8.05
N LEU A 227 -10.70 -18.25 -9.36
CA LEU A 227 -11.95 -18.72 -9.97
C LEU A 227 -12.50 -19.98 -9.31
N SER A 228 -11.63 -20.93 -8.94
CA SER A 228 -12.07 -22.15 -8.24
C SER A 228 -12.57 -21.91 -6.82
N CYS A 229 -12.27 -20.75 -6.23
CA CYS A 229 -12.67 -20.38 -4.87
C CYS A 229 -13.82 -19.37 -4.83
N LEU A 230 -14.17 -18.77 -5.97
CA LEU A 230 -15.28 -17.84 -6.09
C LEU A 230 -16.58 -18.64 -6.20
N HIS A 231 -17.54 -18.31 -5.34
CA HIS A 231 -18.89 -18.84 -5.48
C HIS A 231 -19.50 -18.24 -6.77
N THR A 232 -19.69 -19.07 -7.80
CA THR A 232 -20.30 -18.66 -9.08
C THR A 232 -21.82 -18.87 -9.10
N GLY A 233 -22.44 -19.11 -7.95
CA GLY A 233 -23.88 -19.24 -7.76
C GLY A 233 -24.54 -17.91 -7.37
N ASP A 234 -25.87 -17.91 -7.27
CA ASP A 234 -26.63 -16.84 -6.63
C ASP A 234 -26.17 -16.70 -5.16
N VAL A 235 -25.51 -15.59 -4.83
CA VAL A 235 -25.05 -15.27 -3.48
C VAL A 235 -26.14 -14.63 -2.62
N GLY A 236 -27.38 -14.59 -3.13
CA GLY A 236 -28.55 -14.02 -2.48
C GLY A 236 -28.65 -12.51 -2.63
N TYR A 237 -29.63 -11.94 -1.93
CA TYR A 237 -29.86 -10.50 -1.89
C TYR A 237 -29.16 -9.87 -0.69
N LYS A 238 -28.82 -8.58 -0.81
CA LYS A 238 -28.36 -7.77 0.33
C LYS A 238 -29.39 -7.80 1.47
N LEU A 239 -29.03 -8.38 2.61
CA LEU A 239 -29.90 -8.46 3.77
C LEU A 239 -29.90 -7.12 4.51
N ILE A 240 -30.86 -6.24 4.18
CA ILE A 240 -31.08 -4.99 4.91
C ILE A 240 -31.95 -5.31 6.12
N LEU A 241 -31.37 -5.16 7.32
CA LEU A 241 -32.01 -5.55 8.58
C LEU A 241 -32.92 -4.46 9.14
N THR A 242 -32.68 -3.19 8.79
CA THR A 242 -33.40 -2.03 9.34
C THR A 242 -34.93 -2.14 9.26
N PRO A 243 -35.56 -2.62 8.17
CA PRO A 243 -37.01 -2.80 8.14
C PRO A 243 -37.52 -3.74 9.24
N TYR A 244 -36.84 -4.85 9.49
CA TYR A 244 -37.22 -5.79 10.56
C TYR A 244 -37.02 -5.17 11.95
N ILE A 245 -35.97 -4.36 12.12
CA ILE A 245 -35.70 -3.65 13.38
C ILE A 245 -36.78 -2.59 13.64
N ASP A 246 -37.12 -1.78 12.63
CA ASP A 246 -38.14 -0.74 12.70
C ASP A 246 -39.53 -1.33 13.03
N ASP A 247 -39.85 -2.50 12.47
CA ASP A 247 -41.11 -3.21 12.73
C ASP A 247 -41.12 -3.98 14.07
N GLY A 248 -40.00 -4.01 14.81
CA GLY A 248 -39.86 -4.74 16.07
C GLY A 248 -39.68 -6.26 15.92
N ASN A 249 -39.47 -6.75 14.71
CA ASN A 249 -39.27 -8.17 14.37
C ASN A 249 -37.83 -8.63 14.66
N ILE A 250 -37.35 -8.42 15.90
CA ILE A 250 -35.95 -8.63 16.29
C ILE A 250 -35.49 -10.08 16.16
N THR A 251 -36.33 -11.04 16.56
CA THR A 251 -36.00 -12.47 16.45
C THR A 251 -35.77 -12.87 15.00
N GLU A 252 -36.62 -12.41 14.09
CA GLU A 252 -36.48 -12.69 12.66
C GLU A 252 -35.22 -12.03 12.08
N ALA A 253 -34.96 -10.78 12.44
CA ALA A 253 -33.74 -10.08 12.04
C ALA A 253 -32.47 -10.85 12.43
N ARG A 254 -32.42 -11.40 13.66
CA ARG A 254 -31.27 -12.21 14.13
C ARG A 254 -31.15 -13.54 13.39
N ILE A 255 -32.26 -14.23 13.14
CA ILE A 255 -32.26 -15.50 12.41
C ILE A 255 -31.74 -15.28 10.98
N LEU A 256 -32.22 -14.24 10.30
CA LEU A 256 -31.78 -13.90 8.95
C LEU A 256 -30.31 -13.49 8.92
N ALA A 257 -29.84 -12.76 9.93
CA ALA A 257 -28.45 -12.31 10.01
C ALA A 257 -27.46 -13.46 10.30
N GLN A 258 -27.91 -14.59 10.82
CA GLN A 258 -27.04 -15.70 11.20
C GLN A 258 -26.29 -16.24 9.99
N VAL A 259 -24.98 -16.35 10.11
CA VAL A 259 -24.10 -16.91 9.06
C VAL A 259 -23.86 -18.38 9.36
N ASP A 260 -24.04 -19.23 8.34
CA ASP A 260 -23.71 -20.65 8.42
C ASP A 260 -22.19 -20.85 8.43
N GLY A 261 -21.61 -20.96 9.63
CA GLY A 261 -20.19 -21.22 9.82
C GLY A 261 -19.73 -22.58 9.27
N GLU A 262 -20.60 -23.59 9.28
CA GLU A 262 -20.25 -24.95 8.81
C GLU A 262 -19.88 -24.93 7.32
N SER A 263 -20.49 -24.04 6.54
CA SER A 263 -20.14 -23.80 5.14
C SER A 263 -18.68 -23.39 4.93
N PHE A 264 -18.03 -22.80 5.93
CA PHE A 264 -16.61 -22.45 5.92
C PHE A 264 -15.70 -23.57 6.44
N GLY A 265 -16.27 -24.69 6.89
CA GLY A 265 -15.55 -25.80 7.52
C GLY A 265 -15.18 -25.55 8.99
N PHE A 266 -15.71 -24.50 9.60
CA PHE A 266 -15.44 -24.11 10.98
C PHE A 266 -16.75 -23.69 11.65
N ASN A 267 -17.17 -24.40 12.70
CA ASN A 267 -18.43 -24.09 13.41
C ASN A 267 -18.28 -22.84 14.30
N VAL A 268 -18.09 -21.67 13.69
CA VAL A 268 -17.98 -20.36 14.36
C VAL A 268 -19.29 -19.62 14.18
N SER A 269 -19.98 -19.37 15.29
CA SER A 269 -21.22 -18.57 15.29
C SER A 269 -20.92 -17.13 14.90
N SER A 270 -21.71 -16.55 14.00
CA SER A 270 -21.59 -15.15 13.61
C SER A 270 -22.86 -14.63 12.96
N TYR A 271 -22.97 -13.30 12.89
CA TYR A 271 -24.13 -12.59 12.33
C TYR A 271 -23.65 -11.48 11.40
N SER A 272 -24.24 -11.34 10.22
CA SER A 272 -23.88 -10.29 9.26
C SER A 272 -25.11 -9.72 8.56
N GLY A 273 -24.99 -8.49 8.07
CA GLY A 273 -26.05 -7.82 7.34
C GLY A 273 -25.79 -6.33 7.18
N PHE A 274 -26.82 -5.62 6.74
CA PHE A 274 -26.76 -4.18 6.48
C PHE A 274 -27.69 -3.40 7.42
N LEU A 275 -27.17 -2.29 7.95
CA LEU A 275 -27.90 -1.32 8.77
C LEU A 275 -28.01 -0.01 8.01
N THR A 276 -29.23 0.43 7.71
CA THR A 276 -29.51 1.71 7.07
C THR A 276 -29.25 2.85 8.06
N VAL A 277 -28.24 3.67 7.75
CA VAL A 277 -27.83 4.82 8.58
C VAL A 277 -28.34 6.16 8.03
N ASN A 278 -28.75 6.19 6.76
CA ASN A 278 -29.43 7.33 6.16
C ASN A 278 -30.52 6.86 5.20
N LYS A 279 -31.79 7.01 5.59
CA LYS A 279 -32.95 6.59 4.78
C LYS A 279 -33.13 7.44 3.52
N THR A 280 -32.75 8.72 3.54
CA THR A 280 -32.90 9.65 2.40
C THR A 280 -32.05 9.23 1.21
N PHE A 281 -30.81 8.80 1.45
CA PHE A 281 -29.88 8.37 0.39
C PHE A 281 -29.78 6.85 0.24
N ASN A 282 -30.51 6.11 1.08
CA ASN A 282 -30.34 4.67 1.24
C ASN A 282 -28.88 4.30 1.51
N SER A 283 -28.25 5.00 2.47
CA SER A 283 -26.90 4.69 2.93
C SER A 283 -26.96 3.58 3.97
N ASN A 284 -26.18 2.53 3.75
CA ASN A 284 -26.19 1.30 4.53
C ASN A 284 -24.76 0.89 4.91
N LEU A 285 -24.54 0.62 6.19
CA LEU A 285 -23.29 0.05 6.69
C LEU A 285 -23.40 -1.47 6.80
N PHE A 286 -22.41 -2.18 6.27
CA PHE A 286 -22.22 -3.61 6.47
C PHE A 286 -21.53 -3.87 7.81
N PHE A 287 -21.98 -4.90 8.51
CA PHE A 287 -21.27 -5.43 9.68
C PHE A 287 -21.14 -6.95 9.63
N TRP A 288 -20.12 -7.45 10.35
CA TRP A 288 -20.02 -8.86 10.70
C TRP A 288 -19.65 -8.99 12.18
N PHE A 289 -20.56 -9.55 12.96
CA PHE A 289 -20.47 -9.74 14.39
C PHE A 289 -20.14 -11.19 14.74
N PHE A 290 -19.18 -11.37 15.66
CA PHE A 290 -18.74 -12.64 16.21
C PHE A 290 -18.91 -12.60 17.73
N PRO A 291 -19.89 -13.33 18.28
CA PRO A 291 -19.97 -13.55 19.71
C PRO A 291 -18.68 -14.18 20.26
N ALA A 292 -18.36 -13.91 21.52
CA ALA A 292 -17.29 -14.63 22.22
C ALA A 292 -17.56 -16.15 22.21
N GLU A 293 -16.51 -16.98 22.13
CA GLU A 293 -16.64 -18.45 22.10
C GLU A 293 -17.41 -19.00 23.31
N GLU A 294 -17.22 -18.41 24.50
CA GLU A 294 -17.86 -18.83 25.74
C GLU A 294 -18.59 -17.66 26.42
N ASN A 295 -19.83 -17.92 26.85
CA ASN A 295 -20.65 -17.00 27.66
C ASN A 295 -20.66 -15.55 27.13
N TYR A 296 -20.87 -15.37 25.82
CA TYR A 296 -20.76 -14.07 25.16
C TYR A 296 -21.65 -12.97 25.78
N GLU A 297 -22.75 -13.36 26.43
CA GLU A 297 -23.67 -12.47 27.18
C GLU A 297 -23.07 -11.90 28.48
N GLU A 298 -21.84 -12.29 28.83
CA GLU A 298 -21.06 -11.81 29.96
C GLU A 298 -19.72 -11.19 29.54
N GLN A 299 -19.35 -11.28 28.26
CA GLN A 299 -18.06 -10.79 27.76
C GLN A 299 -18.15 -9.38 27.16
N PRO A 300 -17.10 -8.55 27.23
CA PRO A 300 -17.10 -7.23 26.60
C PRO A 300 -17.33 -7.30 25.09
N LEU A 301 -17.90 -6.22 24.55
CA LEU A 301 -18.02 -6.00 23.11
C LEU A 301 -16.90 -5.08 22.62
N ILE A 302 -16.13 -5.57 21.66
CA ILE A 302 -15.10 -4.83 20.95
C ILE A 302 -15.62 -4.46 19.57
N VAL A 303 -15.52 -3.18 19.22
CA VAL A 303 -15.74 -2.69 17.86
C VAL A 303 -14.40 -2.61 17.15
N TRP A 304 -14.30 -3.09 15.93
CA TRP A 304 -13.15 -2.84 15.06
C TRP A 304 -13.52 -2.02 13.83
N LEU A 305 -12.83 -0.89 13.68
CA LEU A 305 -12.86 -0.04 12.49
C LEU A 305 -11.47 0.01 11.86
N GLN A 306 -11.33 -0.44 10.62
CA GLN A 306 -10.10 -0.27 9.86
C GLN A 306 -10.00 1.18 9.31
N GLY A 307 -8.78 1.64 9.08
CA GLY A 307 -8.48 2.99 8.62
C GLY A 307 -8.59 3.15 7.10
N GLY A 308 -7.47 3.49 6.44
CA GLY A 308 -7.40 3.74 5.00
C GLY A 308 -7.02 5.19 4.67
N PRO A 309 -7.95 6.16 4.64
CA PRO A 309 -9.38 6.05 4.96
C PRO A 309 -10.19 5.22 3.96
N GLY A 310 -11.25 4.55 4.43
CA GLY A 310 -12.15 3.74 3.60
C GLY A 310 -11.60 2.37 3.20
N ALA A 311 -10.77 1.77 4.05
CA ALA A 311 -10.40 0.36 3.94
C ALA A 311 -11.42 -0.53 4.67
N SER A 312 -11.72 -1.71 4.12
CA SER A 312 -12.69 -2.63 4.74
C SER A 312 -12.17 -3.17 6.08
N SER A 313 -13.05 -3.20 7.09
CA SER A 313 -12.78 -3.80 8.39
C SER A 313 -12.63 -5.33 8.33
N LEU A 314 -13.00 -5.94 7.21
CA LEU A 314 -12.72 -7.35 6.92
C LEU A 314 -11.21 -7.63 6.79
N LEU A 315 -10.38 -6.61 6.59
CA LEU A 315 -8.92 -6.77 6.69
C LEU A 315 -8.52 -7.21 8.11
N GLY A 316 -9.07 -6.57 9.14
CA GLY A 316 -8.85 -6.99 10.53
C GLY A 316 -9.40 -8.38 10.83
N LEU A 317 -10.54 -8.71 10.22
CA LEU A 317 -11.15 -10.02 10.34
C LEU A 317 -10.25 -11.14 9.78
N PHE A 318 -9.74 -10.98 8.55
CA PHE A 318 -9.07 -12.07 7.82
C PHE A 318 -7.54 -12.06 7.89
N LYS A 319 -6.92 -10.93 8.26
CA LYS A 319 -5.46 -10.74 8.22
C LYS A 319 -4.82 -10.41 9.55
N GLU A 320 -5.60 -10.01 10.55
CA GLU A 320 -5.06 -9.55 11.82
C GLU A 320 -5.49 -10.49 12.96
N PHE A 321 -6.64 -10.25 13.59
CA PHE A 321 -7.03 -10.90 14.84
C PHE A 321 -8.46 -11.46 14.82
N GLY A 322 -9.16 -11.42 13.68
CA GLY A 322 -10.46 -12.08 13.55
C GLY A 322 -10.37 -13.62 13.59
N PRO A 323 -11.52 -14.30 13.54
CA PRO A 323 -11.63 -15.75 13.78
C PRO A 323 -10.96 -16.60 12.68
N TYR A 324 -10.69 -16.02 11.52
CA TYR A 324 -10.18 -16.72 10.36
C TYR A 324 -8.87 -16.16 9.85
N LEU A 325 -8.06 -17.02 9.24
CA LEU A 325 -6.89 -16.68 8.43
C LEU A 325 -7.12 -17.15 6.99
N ILE A 326 -6.76 -16.31 6.02
CA ILE A 326 -6.72 -16.72 4.61
C ILE A 326 -5.33 -17.28 4.30
N ARG A 327 -5.26 -18.58 4.00
CA ARG A 327 -4.04 -19.27 3.57
C ARG A 327 -3.65 -18.88 2.13
N GLU A 328 -2.41 -19.16 1.73
CA GLU A 328 -1.92 -18.93 0.36
C GLU A 328 -2.73 -19.65 -0.72
N ASN A 329 -3.41 -20.74 -0.35
CA ASN A 329 -4.30 -21.48 -1.24
C ASN A 329 -5.74 -20.94 -1.29
N PHE A 330 -5.99 -19.77 -0.71
CA PHE A 330 -7.31 -19.14 -0.60
C PHE A 330 -8.35 -19.97 0.19
N THR A 331 -7.90 -20.93 1.00
CA THR A 331 -8.77 -21.60 1.97
C THR A 331 -8.72 -20.87 3.31
N LEU A 332 -9.83 -20.95 4.05
CA LEU A 332 -9.90 -20.45 5.42
C LEU A 332 -9.21 -21.42 6.38
N ALA A 333 -8.69 -20.87 7.46
CA ALA A 333 -8.21 -21.59 8.64
C ALA A 333 -8.70 -20.85 9.88
N GLN A 334 -8.98 -21.56 10.97
CA GLN A 334 -9.19 -20.90 12.26
C GLN A 334 -7.92 -20.18 12.72
N ASN A 335 -8.10 -18.97 13.25
CA ASN A 335 -7.04 -18.20 13.87
C ASN A 335 -6.90 -18.59 15.35
N PRO A 336 -5.81 -19.28 15.76
CA PRO A 336 -5.63 -19.68 17.15
C PRO A 336 -5.39 -18.49 18.11
N TYR A 337 -5.15 -17.29 17.59
CA TYR A 337 -4.91 -16.07 18.36
C TYR A 337 -6.02 -15.05 18.23
N SER A 338 -7.21 -15.47 17.79
CA SER A 338 -8.30 -14.53 17.59
C SER A 338 -8.77 -13.92 18.92
N TRP A 339 -9.10 -12.64 18.87
CA TRP A 339 -9.69 -11.94 20.02
C TRP A 339 -11.10 -12.45 20.37
N HIS A 340 -11.81 -13.10 19.43
CA HIS A 340 -13.17 -13.59 19.71
C HIS A 340 -13.21 -14.77 20.69
N LYS A 341 -12.04 -15.30 21.07
CA LYS A 341 -11.92 -16.35 22.09
C LYS A 341 -12.44 -15.93 23.46
N ASN A 342 -12.36 -14.64 23.80
CA ASN A 342 -12.75 -14.12 25.11
C ASN A 342 -13.48 -12.77 25.06
N HIS A 343 -13.76 -12.23 23.87
CA HIS A 343 -14.54 -11.00 23.69
C HIS A 343 -15.50 -11.18 22.52
N SER A 344 -16.64 -10.51 22.56
CA SER A 344 -17.48 -10.40 21.37
C SER A 344 -16.92 -9.29 20.47
N ILE A 345 -16.91 -9.47 19.15
CA ILE A 345 -16.30 -8.51 18.22
C ILE A 345 -17.23 -8.19 17.07
N ILE A 346 -17.41 -6.91 16.76
CA ILE A 346 -18.10 -6.43 15.57
C ILE A 346 -17.14 -5.70 14.63
N PHE A 347 -17.05 -6.17 13.39
CA PHE A 347 -16.34 -5.50 12.30
C PHE A 347 -17.36 -4.70 11.49
N ILE A 348 -17.10 -3.41 11.24
CA ILE A 348 -18.00 -2.55 10.47
C ILE A 348 -17.23 -1.93 9.32
N ASP A 349 -17.70 -2.09 8.09
CA ASP A 349 -17.13 -1.38 6.94
C ASP A 349 -17.58 0.08 6.96
N ASN A 350 -16.71 0.99 7.39
CA ASN A 350 -17.01 2.42 7.46
C ASN A 350 -15.95 3.27 6.75
N PRO A 351 -16.30 4.47 6.28
CA PRO A 351 -17.65 5.05 6.17
C PRO A 351 -18.48 4.39 5.05
N VAL A 352 -19.72 4.86 4.84
CA VAL A 352 -20.58 4.46 3.71
C VAL A 352 -19.79 4.51 2.39
N GLY A 353 -19.85 3.44 1.59
CA GLY A 353 -19.04 3.26 0.37
C GLY A 353 -17.80 2.37 0.55
N THR A 354 -17.44 2.05 1.79
CA THR A 354 -16.32 1.16 2.12
C THR A 354 -16.73 -0.31 2.04
N GLY A 355 -15.90 -1.17 1.45
CA GLY A 355 -16.11 -2.62 1.43
C GLY A 355 -17.49 -3.00 0.88
N PHE A 356 -18.32 -3.64 1.70
CA PHE A 356 -19.71 -3.95 1.31
C PHE A 356 -20.70 -2.81 1.55
N SER A 357 -20.38 -1.83 2.41
CA SER A 357 -21.24 -0.68 2.71
C SER A 357 -21.49 0.18 1.48
N PHE A 358 -22.73 0.64 1.27
CA PHE A 358 -23.13 1.31 0.04
C PHE A 358 -24.17 2.42 0.26
N THR A 359 -24.32 3.28 -0.74
CA THR A 359 -25.41 4.25 -0.88
C THR A 359 -25.92 4.22 -2.31
N ASN A 360 -27.20 4.57 -2.53
CA ASN A 360 -27.74 4.70 -3.88
C ASN A 360 -27.57 6.13 -4.44
N ASN A 361 -26.99 7.05 -3.66
CA ASN A 361 -26.82 8.45 -4.04
C ASN A 361 -25.44 8.95 -3.59
N SER A 362 -24.73 9.67 -4.46
CA SER A 362 -23.41 10.23 -4.16
C SER A 362 -23.41 11.21 -2.98
N ASN A 363 -24.53 11.86 -2.70
CA ASN A 363 -24.70 12.73 -1.53
C ASN A 363 -24.80 11.94 -0.22
N GLY A 364 -24.89 10.61 -0.29
CA GLY A 364 -24.86 9.72 0.88
C GLY A 364 -23.46 9.35 1.35
N TYR A 365 -22.39 9.80 0.67
CA TYR A 365 -21.01 9.65 1.14
C TYR A 365 -20.69 10.74 2.16
N ALA A 366 -20.05 10.35 3.27
CA ALA A 366 -19.68 11.30 4.31
C ALA A 366 -18.57 12.25 3.82
N THR A 367 -18.77 13.54 4.07
CA THR A 367 -17.78 14.60 3.76
C THR A 367 -17.06 15.14 5.00
N GLU A 368 -17.54 14.78 6.20
CA GLU A 368 -17.00 15.24 7.49
C GLU A 368 -17.03 14.12 8.54
N GLU A 369 -16.12 14.16 9.51
CA GLU A 369 -16.03 13.20 10.61
C GLU A 369 -17.31 13.14 11.44
N THR A 370 -17.93 14.30 11.72
CA THR A 370 -19.17 14.38 12.51
C THR A 370 -20.29 13.52 11.91
N GLN A 371 -20.43 13.52 10.57
CA GLN A 371 -21.38 12.66 9.87
C GLN A 371 -21.04 11.17 10.06
N ILE A 372 -19.77 10.78 9.94
CA ILE A 372 -19.32 9.40 10.17
C ILE A 372 -19.68 8.95 11.60
N GLY A 373 -19.46 9.81 12.59
CA GLY A 373 -19.82 9.53 13.99
C GLY A 373 -21.31 9.29 14.19
N GLU A 374 -22.17 10.10 13.57
CA GLU A 374 -23.64 9.96 13.66
C GLU A 374 -24.14 8.72 12.90
N GLU A 375 -23.56 8.40 11.74
CA GLU A 375 -23.88 7.20 10.97
C GLU A 375 -23.50 5.93 11.75
N LEU A 376 -22.28 5.87 12.29
CA LEU A 376 -21.85 4.78 13.16
C LEU A 376 -22.73 4.67 14.41
N TYR A 377 -23.04 5.77 15.08
CA TYR A 377 -23.94 5.77 16.24
C TYR A 377 -25.31 5.19 15.88
N THR A 378 -25.88 5.58 14.73
CA THR A 378 -27.16 5.05 14.22
C THR A 378 -27.10 3.56 13.97
N ALA A 379 -25.98 3.05 13.43
CA ALA A 379 -25.75 1.61 13.30
C ALA A 379 -25.67 0.91 14.67
N PHE A 380 -24.99 1.50 15.66
CA PHE A 380 -24.92 0.93 17.02
C PHE A 380 -26.28 0.84 17.70
N ILE A 381 -27.12 1.88 17.59
CA ILE A 381 -28.48 1.83 18.15
C ILE A 381 -29.27 0.67 17.55
N GLN A 382 -29.19 0.47 16.23
CA GLN A 382 -29.85 -0.66 15.58
C GLN A 382 -29.26 -2.01 16.03
N PHE A 383 -27.93 -2.12 16.09
CA PHE A 383 -27.24 -3.32 16.54
C PHE A 383 -27.63 -3.71 17.97
N PHE A 384 -27.61 -2.77 18.93
CA PHE A 384 -28.01 -3.05 20.30
C PHE A 384 -29.52 -3.26 20.46
N THR A 385 -30.34 -2.74 19.54
CA THR A 385 -31.76 -3.10 19.48
C THR A 385 -31.93 -4.57 19.05
N MET A 386 -31.07 -5.07 18.15
CA MET A 386 -31.05 -6.48 17.77
C MET A 386 -30.46 -7.40 18.85
N PHE A 387 -29.45 -6.95 19.57
CA PHE A 387 -28.74 -7.71 20.60
C PHE A 387 -28.83 -7.00 21.97
N PRO A 388 -30.04 -6.88 22.55
CA PRO A 388 -30.25 -6.14 23.80
C PRO A 388 -29.47 -6.73 24.98
N GLU A 389 -29.16 -8.03 24.96
CA GLU A 389 -28.36 -8.69 25.98
C GLU A 389 -26.94 -8.11 26.10
N LEU A 390 -26.40 -7.54 25.01
CA LEU A 390 -25.06 -6.95 24.97
C LEU A 390 -25.03 -5.53 25.53
N GLN A 391 -26.17 -4.85 25.63
CA GLN A 391 -26.22 -3.43 26.00
C GLN A 391 -25.61 -3.14 27.38
N LYS A 392 -25.78 -4.08 28.32
CA LYS A 392 -25.22 -3.99 29.68
C LYS A 392 -23.71 -4.22 29.71
N LEU A 393 -23.12 -4.79 28.67
CA LEU A 393 -21.73 -5.24 28.66
C LEU A 393 -20.78 -4.08 28.34
N PRO A 394 -19.55 -4.09 28.88
CA PRO A 394 -18.53 -3.10 28.53
C PRO A 394 -18.33 -3.00 27.00
N LEU A 395 -18.49 -1.78 26.47
CA LEU A 395 -18.23 -1.46 25.06
C LEU A 395 -16.89 -0.75 24.92
N TYR A 396 -16.01 -1.31 24.10
CA TYR A 396 -14.73 -0.73 23.72
C TYR A 396 -14.68 -0.45 22.22
N LEU A 397 -14.30 0.79 21.87
CA LEU A 397 -14.13 1.17 20.47
C LEU A 397 -12.66 1.02 20.07
N THR A 398 -12.38 0.19 19.07
CA THR A 398 -11.00 -0.07 18.64
C THR A 398 -10.82 0.07 17.13
N GLY A 399 -9.61 0.42 16.70
CA GLY A 399 -9.30 0.54 15.28
C GLY A 399 -7.84 0.90 15.00
N GLU A 400 -7.49 0.96 13.73
CA GLU A 400 -6.12 1.24 13.26
C GLU A 400 -6.06 2.40 12.25
N SER A 401 -4.90 3.06 12.15
CA SER A 401 -4.59 4.01 11.08
C SER A 401 -5.55 5.20 11.08
N TYR A 402 -6.27 5.47 9.99
CA TYR A 402 -7.26 6.55 9.94
C TYR A 402 -8.40 6.39 10.96
N ALA A 403 -8.59 5.19 11.55
CA ALA A 403 -9.49 5.03 12.68
C ALA A 403 -9.06 5.83 13.92
N GLY A 404 -7.84 6.38 13.94
CA GLY A 404 -7.44 7.43 14.89
C GLY A 404 -8.26 8.71 14.80
N LYS A 405 -9.06 8.89 13.74
CA LYS A 405 -10.15 9.87 13.63
C LYS A 405 -11.51 9.24 13.96
N TYR A 406 -11.85 8.12 13.33
CA TYR A 406 -13.18 7.48 13.49
C TYR A 406 -13.51 7.11 14.95
N ILE A 407 -12.54 6.56 15.69
CA ILE A 407 -12.76 6.06 17.04
C ILE A 407 -13.01 7.20 18.04
N PRO A 408 -12.19 8.26 18.11
CA PRO A 408 -12.53 9.44 18.90
C PRO A 408 -13.84 10.11 18.48
N THR A 409 -14.10 10.21 17.17
CA THR A 409 -15.34 10.78 16.62
C THR A 409 -16.57 10.03 17.13
N LEU A 410 -16.62 8.70 16.99
CA LEU A 410 -17.72 7.88 17.51
C LEU A 410 -17.81 7.95 19.04
N GLY A 411 -16.68 7.85 19.74
CA GLY A 411 -16.65 7.96 21.21
C GLY A 411 -17.23 9.29 21.70
N TYR A 412 -16.93 10.39 21.01
CA TYR A 412 -17.50 11.71 21.28
C TYR A 412 -18.99 11.77 20.98
N THR A 413 -19.45 11.21 19.86
CA THR A 413 -20.88 11.11 19.54
C THR A 413 -21.65 10.33 20.61
N ILE A 414 -21.13 9.17 21.04
CA ILE A 414 -21.73 8.38 22.13
C ILE A 414 -21.77 9.20 23.41
N HIS A 415 -20.66 9.84 23.80
CA HIS A 415 -20.59 10.67 25.01
C HIS A 415 -21.65 11.78 25.01
N ARG A 416 -21.90 12.41 23.85
CA ARG A 416 -22.93 13.46 23.71
C ARG A 416 -24.36 12.94 23.70
N ARG A 417 -24.60 11.78 23.10
CA ARG A 417 -25.95 11.21 22.92
C ARG A 417 -26.42 10.44 24.16
N ASN A 418 -25.53 9.70 24.82
CA ASN A 418 -25.85 8.84 25.96
C ASN A 418 -26.64 9.50 27.11
N PRO A 419 -26.38 10.77 27.51
CA PRO A 419 -27.11 11.39 28.62
C PRO A 419 -28.61 11.49 28.40
N THR A 420 -29.05 11.69 27.15
CA THR A 420 -30.46 11.89 26.77
C THR A 420 -31.04 10.73 25.95
N ALA A 421 -30.23 9.74 25.57
CA ALA A 421 -30.68 8.58 24.81
C ALA A 421 -31.54 7.63 25.65
N GLU A 422 -32.59 7.07 25.03
CA GLU A 422 -33.38 5.98 25.59
C GLU A 422 -32.55 4.69 25.69
N LEU A 423 -31.89 4.31 24.59
CA LEU A 423 -30.90 3.23 24.56
C LEU A 423 -29.51 3.82 24.80
N LYS A 424 -28.98 3.59 26.01
CA LYS A 424 -27.63 4.01 26.40
C LYS A 424 -26.60 2.93 26.08
N LEU A 425 -25.45 3.35 25.57
CA LEU A 425 -24.33 2.45 25.30
C LEU A 425 -23.38 2.43 26.50
N ASN A 426 -23.03 1.24 27.01
CA ASN A 426 -22.11 1.09 28.13
C ASN A 426 -20.64 1.29 27.69
N PHE A 427 -20.33 2.48 27.19
CA PHE A 427 -19.03 2.86 26.63
C PHE A 427 -17.96 3.03 27.73
N GLN A 428 -16.90 2.22 27.66
CA GLN A 428 -15.86 2.16 28.70
C GLN A 428 -14.51 2.72 28.25
N GLY A 429 -14.18 2.65 26.96
CA GLY A 429 -12.90 3.17 26.50
C GLY A 429 -12.62 2.95 25.02
N ILE A 430 -11.46 3.46 24.61
CA ILE A 430 -10.97 3.38 23.24
C ILE A 430 -9.57 2.77 23.21
N ALA A 431 -9.23 2.08 22.11
CA ALA A 431 -7.86 1.69 21.80
C ALA A 431 -7.58 1.93 20.30
N VAL A 432 -6.50 2.63 19.98
CA VAL A 432 -6.17 2.98 18.59
C VAL A 432 -4.75 2.50 18.29
N GLY A 433 -4.62 1.57 17.33
CA GLY A 433 -3.34 1.10 16.82
C GLY A 433 -2.83 2.05 15.73
N ASN A 434 -1.57 2.49 15.83
CA ASN A 434 -0.88 3.25 14.77
C ASN A 434 -1.72 4.40 14.16
N GLY A 435 -2.48 5.10 15.01
CA GLY A 435 -3.56 5.99 14.56
C GLY A 435 -3.10 7.36 14.06
N LEU A 436 -3.78 7.86 13.02
CA LEU A 436 -3.68 9.26 12.60
C LEU A 436 -4.59 10.14 13.47
N SER A 437 -4.08 10.62 14.60
CA SER A 437 -4.88 11.36 15.60
C SER A 437 -4.63 12.86 15.58
N ASP A 438 -3.37 13.29 15.57
CA ASP A 438 -2.98 14.69 15.62
C ASP A 438 -1.92 14.98 14.56
N PRO A 439 -2.33 15.22 13.30
CA PRO A 439 -1.39 15.44 12.21
C PRO A 439 -0.33 16.50 12.52
N PHE A 440 -0.72 17.60 13.17
CA PHE A 440 0.20 18.69 13.48
C PHE A 440 1.37 18.24 14.36
N ASN A 441 1.09 17.55 15.47
CA ASN A 441 2.13 17.06 16.38
C ASN A 441 2.81 15.77 15.89
N MET A 442 2.17 15.04 14.98
CA MET A 442 2.72 13.83 14.36
C MET A 442 3.70 14.13 13.22
N MET A 443 3.75 15.36 12.68
CA MET A 443 4.73 15.81 11.67
C MET A 443 6.16 15.90 12.26
N ALA A 444 6.75 14.74 12.53
CA ALA A 444 8.12 14.56 13.03
C ALA A 444 8.78 13.28 12.49
N HIS A 445 8.36 12.84 11.29
CA HIS A 445 8.87 11.66 10.62
C HIS A 445 10.36 11.78 10.30
N SER A 446 10.83 12.99 9.96
CA SER A 446 12.24 13.31 9.72
C SER A 446 13.13 12.87 10.88
N HIS A 447 12.80 13.29 12.11
CA HIS A 447 13.52 12.94 13.32
C HIS A 447 13.51 11.43 13.57
N PHE A 448 12.33 10.80 13.49
CA PHE A 448 12.19 9.37 13.73
C PHE A 448 13.05 8.54 12.76
N LEU A 449 12.95 8.82 11.47
CA LEU A 449 13.68 8.10 10.43
C LEU A 449 15.19 8.36 10.48
N TYR A 450 15.62 9.58 10.81
CA TYR A 450 17.03 9.92 10.96
C TYR A 450 17.66 9.20 12.16
N GLN A 451 16.99 9.15 13.31
CA GLN A 451 17.49 8.46 14.50
C GLN A 451 17.58 6.94 14.31
N LEU A 452 16.75 6.38 13.43
CA LEU A 452 16.84 4.97 13.02
C LEU A 452 17.92 4.71 11.94
N GLY A 453 18.59 5.75 11.45
CA GLY A 453 19.58 5.66 10.38
C GLY A 453 18.99 5.30 9.01
N LEU A 454 17.67 5.54 8.83
CA LEU A 454 16.95 5.24 7.60
C LEU A 454 17.04 6.36 6.56
N ILE A 455 17.41 7.56 6.98
CA ILE A 455 17.66 8.72 6.11
C ILE A 455 18.95 9.43 6.54
N ASP A 456 19.63 10.05 5.58
CA ASP A 456 20.81 10.88 5.84
C ASP A 456 20.43 12.31 6.26
N THR A 457 21.44 13.13 6.59
CA THR A 457 21.21 14.52 7.00
C THR A 457 20.52 15.36 5.91
N ASN A 458 20.77 15.06 4.63
CA ASN A 458 20.12 15.76 3.52
C ASN A 458 18.62 15.47 3.48
N ASN A 459 18.23 14.20 3.54
CA ASN A 459 16.83 13.81 3.57
C ASN A 459 16.14 14.25 4.86
N TYR A 460 16.84 14.23 6.00
CA TYR A 460 16.34 14.80 7.24
C TYR A 460 15.97 16.29 7.07
N ASN A 461 16.87 17.12 6.52
CA ASN A 461 16.60 18.54 6.28
C ASN A 461 15.47 18.73 5.23
N ARG A 462 15.47 17.92 4.15
CA ARG A 462 14.45 17.87 3.07
C ARG A 462 13.05 17.55 3.61
N MET A 463 12.94 16.67 4.59
CA MET A 463 11.70 16.28 5.25
C MET A 463 11.28 17.27 6.33
N GLN A 464 12.21 17.74 7.16
CA GLN A 464 11.92 18.73 8.21
C GLN A 464 11.31 20.01 7.61
N ALA A 465 11.83 20.50 6.48
CA ALA A 465 11.24 21.65 5.79
C ALA A 465 9.80 21.38 5.29
N MET A 466 9.50 20.16 4.84
CA MET A 466 8.16 19.77 4.41
C MET A 466 7.19 19.65 5.59
N GLU A 467 7.68 19.16 6.72
CA GLU A 467 6.92 19.07 7.98
C GLU A 467 6.52 20.45 8.48
N GLU A 468 7.45 21.41 8.50
CA GLU A 468 7.16 22.78 8.92
C GLU A 468 6.16 23.47 7.97
N ASN A 469 6.28 23.25 6.65
CA ASN A 469 5.30 23.73 5.68
C ASN A 469 3.91 23.09 5.91
N CYS A 470 3.87 21.78 6.16
CA CYS A 470 2.62 21.08 6.48
C CYS A 470 1.96 21.67 7.73
N LYS A 471 2.73 21.88 8.80
CA LYS A 471 2.26 22.50 10.05
C LYS A 471 1.70 23.90 9.82
N GLN A 472 2.39 24.72 9.02
CA GLN A 472 1.92 26.07 8.68
C GLN A 472 0.59 26.02 7.90
N LEU A 473 0.47 25.12 6.92
CA LEU A 473 -0.76 24.94 6.17
C LEU A 473 -1.93 24.44 7.04
N ILE A 474 -1.66 23.62 8.07
CA ILE A 474 -2.65 23.23 9.06
C ILE A 474 -3.13 24.45 9.85
N LEU A 475 -2.22 25.32 10.31
CA LEU A 475 -2.57 26.55 11.04
C LEU A 475 -3.38 27.55 10.19
N GLU A 476 -3.19 27.52 8.88
CA GLU A 476 -3.94 28.31 7.90
C GLU A 476 -5.26 27.65 7.43
N GLU A 477 -5.62 26.50 8.01
CA GLU A 477 -6.80 25.70 7.65
C GLU A 477 -6.81 25.19 6.18
N LYS A 478 -5.63 25.12 5.54
CA LYS A 478 -5.45 24.64 4.15
C LYS A 478 -5.22 23.13 4.11
N TYR A 479 -6.17 22.36 4.65
CA TYR A 479 -6.00 20.93 4.93
C TYR A 479 -5.65 20.05 3.71
N THR A 480 -6.23 20.30 2.54
CA THR A 480 -5.91 19.54 1.31
C THR A 480 -4.44 19.74 0.90
N GLN A 481 -3.93 20.96 1.03
CA GLN A 481 -2.53 21.26 0.74
C GLN A 481 -1.62 20.65 1.81
N ALA A 482 -1.99 20.77 3.09
CA ALA A 482 -1.25 20.15 4.19
C ALA A 482 -1.11 18.63 4.00
N PHE A 483 -2.19 17.93 3.62
CA PHE A 483 -2.18 16.50 3.34
C PHE A 483 -1.23 16.13 2.19
N THR A 484 -1.13 16.99 1.17
CA THR A 484 -0.18 16.79 0.05
C THR A 484 1.27 16.84 0.54
N TYR A 485 1.60 17.76 1.46
CA TYR A 485 2.94 17.84 2.06
C TYR A 485 3.24 16.67 3.01
N GLU A 486 2.27 16.24 3.81
CA GLU A 486 2.37 15.05 4.66
C GLU A 486 2.67 13.79 3.81
N TYR A 487 1.93 13.61 2.72
CA TYR A 487 2.15 12.48 1.82
C TYR A 487 3.51 12.58 1.10
N GLY A 488 3.86 13.77 0.61
CA GLY A 488 5.17 14.02 -0.01
C GLY A 488 6.34 13.78 0.95
N ASN A 489 6.15 13.95 2.26
CA ASN A 489 7.17 13.64 3.26
C ASN A 489 7.48 12.12 3.30
N MET A 490 6.43 11.29 3.22
CA MET A 490 6.60 9.84 3.09
C MET A 490 7.22 9.45 1.75
N GLU A 491 6.96 10.19 0.67
CA GLU A 491 7.62 9.97 -0.62
C GLU A 491 9.14 10.22 -0.56
N VAL A 492 9.58 11.22 0.21
CA VAL A 492 11.02 11.48 0.44
C VAL A 492 11.69 10.26 1.07
N PHE A 493 11.06 9.65 2.08
CA PHE A 493 11.55 8.44 2.73
C PHE A 493 11.50 7.21 1.82
N LEU A 494 10.37 6.99 1.13
CA LEU A 494 10.16 5.85 0.24
C LEU A 494 10.92 5.96 -1.10
N GLY A 495 11.75 7.01 -1.25
CA GLY A 495 12.67 7.18 -2.38
C GLY A 495 11.99 7.52 -3.71
N PHE A 496 10.76 8.05 -3.68
CA PHE A 496 10.09 8.55 -4.88
C PHE A 496 10.73 9.89 -5.31
N PRO A 497 11.00 10.10 -6.61
CA PRO A 497 11.52 11.38 -7.10
C PRO A 497 10.56 12.50 -6.70
N ARG A 498 11.10 13.52 -6.03
CA ARG A 498 10.30 14.58 -5.42
C ARG A 498 9.59 15.35 -6.53
N LEU A 499 8.26 15.40 -6.45
CA LEU A 499 7.43 16.15 -7.37
C LEU A 499 7.85 17.63 -7.39
N GLY A 500 7.95 18.21 -8.58
CA GLY A 500 8.16 19.66 -8.78
C GLY A 500 6.94 20.45 -8.30
N PHE A 501 7.20 21.49 -7.51
CA PHE A 501 6.28 22.58 -7.18
C PHE A 501 6.45 23.73 -8.15
#